data_AF-A0A067BNA4-F1
#
_entry.id   AF-A0A067BNA4-F1
#
_cell.length_a   1.000
_cell.length_b   1.000
_cell.length_c   1.000
_cell.angle_alpha   90.00
_cell.angle_beta   90.00
_cell.angle_gamma   90.00
#
_symmetry.space_group_name_H-M   'P 1'
#
loop_
_entity.id
_entity.type
_entity.pdbx_description
1 polymer ?
#
loop_
_entity_poly.entity_id
_entity_poly.type
_entity_poly.pdbx_seq_one_letter_code
_entity_poly.pdbx_strand_id
1 'polypeptide(L)'
;MDKNVLARATEDADAPTPGYLYGEIARMTNHSYETCMKVQEYLIGRLKKKQPNIKYKALQVIKQVCREGRGEFRRDMQKHVPLVKEALQFRGPPDPLKGDEYYRRVREAAK
;
A
#
# COMPACT_ATOMS: atom_id res chain seq x y z
N MET A 1 11.82 12.39 -0.25
CA MET A 1 11.17 11.05 -0.36
C MET A 1 12.02 10.20 -1.27
N ASP A 2 12.51 9.05 -0.80
CA ASP A 2 13.17 8.07 -1.66
C ASP A 2 12.10 7.26 -2.41
N LYS A 3 11.96 7.53 -3.72
CA LYS A 3 10.96 6.87 -4.57
C LYS A 3 11.33 5.41 -4.86
N ASN A 4 12.60 5.03 -4.78
CA ASN A 4 13.07 3.69 -5.07
C ASN A 4 12.58 2.70 -3.99
N VAL A 5 12.72 3.09 -2.72
CA VAL A 5 12.21 2.31 -1.57
C VAL A 5 10.72 2.00 -1.73
N LEU A 6 9.91 3.02 -2.07
CA LEU A 6 8.47 2.86 -2.29
C LEU A 6 8.13 2.01 -3.52
N ALA A 7 8.91 2.15 -4.61
CA ALA A 7 8.72 1.35 -5.82
C ALA A 7 8.99 -0.13 -5.58
N ARG A 8 10.11 -0.45 -4.91
CA ARG A 8 10.45 -1.82 -4.50
C ARG A 8 9.41 -2.39 -3.54
N ALA A 9 8.98 -1.59 -2.56
CA ALA A 9 8.00 -2.06 -1.58
C ALA A 9 6.62 -2.36 -2.17
N THR A 10 6.30 -1.81 -3.35
CA THR A 10 4.98 -1.94 -3.97
C THR A 10 5.03 -2.54 -5.38
N GLU A 11 6.15 -3.12 -5.79
CA GLU A 11 6.37 -3.64 -7.15
C GLU A 11 5.34 -4.71 -7.57
N ASP A 12 5.08 -4.81 -8.87
CA ASP A 12 4.20 -5.84 -9.43
C ASP A 12 4.95 -7.17 -9.59
N ALA A 13 5.31 -7.75 -8.46
CA ALA A 13 5.96 -9.05 -8.38
C ALA A 13 5.28 -9.90 -7.32
N ASP A 14 5.33 -11.21 -7.51
CA ASP A 14 4.81 -12.19 -6.55
C ASP A 14 5.63 -12.26 -5.26
N ALA A 15 6.92 -11.90 -5.34
CA ALA A 15 7.79 -11.86 -4.18
C ALA A 15 7.20 -10.91 -3.12
N PRO A 16 7.21 -11.31 -1.83
CA PRO A 16 6.73 -10.46 -0.75
C PRO A 16 7.60 -9.22 -0.62
N THR A 17 7.02 -8.13 -0.13
CA THR A 17 7.77 -6.92 0.20
C THR A 17 8.82 -7.24 1.27
N PRO A 18 10.12 -6.99 1.03
CA PRO A 18 11.14 -7.19 2.04
C PRO A 18 10.83 -6.46 3.35
N GLY A 19 10.86 -7.18 4.47
CA GLY A 19 10.37 -6.70 5.77
C GLY A 19 10.99 -5.36 6.21
N TYR A 20 12.27 -5.15 5.93
CA TYR A 20 12.97 -3.93 6.32
C TYR A 20 12.42 -2.65 5.65
N LEU A 21 11.82 -2.76 4.45
CA LEU A 21 11.27 -1.62 3.71
C LEU A 21 10.09 -0.98 4.44
N TYR A 22 9.32 -1.77 5.19
CA TYR A 22 8.21 -1.28 6.00
C TYR A 22 8.67 -0.26 7.05
N GLY A 23 9.69 -0.61 7.83
CA GLY A 23 10.28 0.29 8.82
C GLY A 23 11.01 1.48 8.20
N GLU A 24 11.62 1.28 7.03
CA GLU A 24 12.28 2.36 6.28
C GLU A 24 11.28 3.41 5.79
N ILE A 25 10.13 2.98 5.24
CA ILE A 25 9.06 3.88 4.81
C ILE A 25 8.42 4.57 6.03
N ALA A 26 8.22 3.85 7.13
CA ALA A 26 7.70 4.45 8.36
C ALA A 26 8.63 5.59 8.85
N ARG A 27 9.94 5.34 8.94
CA ARG A 27 10.96 6.37 9.24
C ARG A 27 10.94 7.52 8.23
N MET A 28 10.76 7.23 6.94
CA MET A 28 10.67 8.24 5.89
C MET A 28 9.53 9.24 6.14
N THR A 29 8.36 8.78 6.61
CA THR A 29 7.24 9.68 6.94
C THR A 29 7.49 10.56 8.17
N ASN A 30 8.33 10.10 9.11
CA ASN A 30 8.69 10.87 10.30
C ASN A 30 9.65 12.03 10.00
N HIS A 31 10.40 11.97 8.88
CA HIS A 31 11.39 12.99 8.53
C HIS A 31 10.80 14.41 8.41
N SER A 32 9.69 14.57 7.68
CA SER A 32 8.98 15.85 7.59
C SER A 32 7.53 15.64 7.18
N TYR A 33 6.65 16.59 7.50
CA TYR A 33 5.26 16.54 7.05
C TYR A 33 5.15 16.56 5.52
N GLU A 34 5.98 17.34 4.83
CA GLU A 34 6.05 17.35 3.37
C GLU A 34 6.43 15.96 2.80
N THR A 35 7.40 15.29 3.40
CA THR A 35 7.79 13.93 2.98
C THR A 35 6.66 12.94 3.25
N CYS A 36 5.98 13.05 4.39
CA CYS A 36 4.80 12.25 4.72
C CYS A 36 3.70 12.39 3.66
N MET A 37 3.40 13.63 3.23
CA MET A 37 2.41 13.88 2.18
C MET A 37 2.79 13.23 0.85
N LYS A 38 4.07 13.33 0.44
CA LYS A 38 4.56 12.69 -0.80
C LYS A 38 4.46 11.16 -0.74
N VAL A 39 4.77 10.56 0.41
CA VAL A 39 4.61 9.11 0.64
C VAL A 39 3.14 8.71 0.54
N GLN A 40 2.25 9.46 1.19
CA GLN A 40 0.81 9.22 1.13
C GLN A 40 0.27 9.29 -0.30
N GLU A 41 0.60 10.36 -1.03
CA GLU A 41 0.19 10.55 -2.42
C GLU A 41 0.67 9.39 -3.32
N TYR A 42 1.93 8.97 -3.14
CA TYR A 42 2.48 7.83 -3.87
C TYR A 42 1.66 6.56 -3.61
N LEU A 43 1.41 6.22 -2.34
CA LEU A 43 0.69 5.00 -1.96
C LEU A 43 -0.78 5.02 -2.42
N ILE A 44 -1.44 6.18 -2.39
CA ILE A 44 -2.77 6.38 -2.98
C ILE A 44 -2.74 6.12 -4.49
N GLY A 45 -1.70 6.60 -5.18
CA GLY A 45 -1.48 6.31 -6.60
C GLY A 45 -1.32 4.81 -6.88
N ARG A 46 -0.68 4.06 -5.97
CA ARG A 46 -0.59 2.59 -6.06
C ARG A 46 -1.93 1.91 -5.83
N LEU A 47 -2.75 2.39 -4.89
CA LEU A 47 -4.10 1.85 -4.67
C LEU A 47 -5.03 2.03 -5.88
N LYS A 48 -4.81 3.02 -6.74
CA LYS A 48 -5.61 3.21 -7.97
C LYS A 48 -5.21 2.29 -9.14
N LYS A 49 -4.14 1.51 -8.99
CA LYS A 49 -3.66 0.58 -10.04
C LYS A 49 -4.58 -0.63 -10.18
N LYS A 50 -4.57 -1.23 -11.37
CA LYS A 50 -5.35 -2.45 -11.69
C LYS A 50 -4.63 -3.73 -11.29
N GLN A 51 -3.32 -3.67 -11.06
CA GLN A 51 -2.49 -4.81 -10.69
C GLN A 51 -2.76 -5.25 -9.24
N PRO A 52 -3.13 -6.52 -8.99
CA PRO A 52 -3.43 -7.01 -7.64
C PRO A 52 -2.22 -6.92 -6.70
N ASN A 53 -1.01 -7.27 -7.16
CA ASN A 53 0.22 -7.19 -6.36
C ASN A 53 0.48 -5.79 -5.86
N ILE A 54 0.41 -4.81 -6.76
CA ILE A 54 0.64 -3.40 -6.41
C ILE A 54 -0.35 -2.94 -5.34
N LYS A 55 -1.64 -3.23 -5.53
CA LYS A 55 -2.70 -2.80 -4.62
C LYS A 55 -2.57 -3.47 -3.25
N TYR A 56 -2.32 -4.78 -3.22
CA TYR A 56 -2.09 -5.55 -1.99
C TYR A 56 -0.89 -5.00 -1.21
N LYS A 57 0.27 -4.85 -1.87
CA LYS A 57 1.48 -4.35 -1.22
C LYS A 57 1.31 -2.91 -0.72
N ALA A 58 0.61 -2.06 -1.47
CA ALA A 58 0.28 -0.70 -1.03
C ALA A 58 -0.57 -0.71 0.25
N LEU A 59 -1.59 -1.57 0.36
CA LEU A 59 -2.40 -1.72 1.57
C LEU A 59 -1.55 -2.15 2.77
N GLN A 60 -0.64 -3.11 2.59
CA GLN A 60 0.29 -3.54 3.64
C GLN A 60 1.19 -2.40 4.12
N VAL A 61 1.77 -1.64 3.19
CA VAL A 61 2.63 -0.49 3.53
C VAL A 61 1.82 0.58 4.27
N ILE A 62 0.63 0.94 3.79
CA ILE A 62 -0.25 1.91 4.45
C ILE A 62 -0.56 1.45 5.89
N LYS A 63 -0.92 0.18 6.07
CA LYS A 63 -1.21 -0.39 7.40
C LYS A 63 -0.01 -0.25 8.34
N GLN A 64 1.21 -0.52 7.85
CA GLN A 64 2.41 -0.35 8.67
C GLN A 64 2.66 1.12 9.01
N VAL A 65 2.60 2.01 8.03
CA VAL A 65 2.88 3.44 8.26
C VAL A 65 1.85 4.05 9.21
N CYS A 66 0.59 3.61 9.18
CA CYS A 66 -0.41 4.01 10.18
C CYS A 66 -0.08 3.56 11.61
N ARG A 67 0.75 2.52 11.79
CA ARG A 67 1.17 2.00 13.11
C ARG A 67 2.47 2.63 13.61
N GLU A 68 3.46 2.79 12.74
CA GLU A 68 4.84 3.14 13.12
C GLU A 68 5.35 4.45 12.49
N GLY A 69 4.61 5.00 11.52
CA GLY A 69 4.95 6.24 10.84
C GLY A 69 4.46 7.48 11.58
N ARG A 70 4.54 8.62 10.89
CA ARG A 70 4.06 9.91 11.41
C ARG A 70 2.55 9.85 11.70
N GLY A 71 2.11 10.39 12.84
CA GLY A 71 0.70 10.36 13.26
C GLY A 71 -0.27 11.06 12.29
N GLU A 72 0.19 12.12 11.63
CA GLU A 72 -0.55 12.84 10.60
C GLU A 72 -0.86 11.99 9.38
N PHE A 73 0.01 11.02 9.02
CA PHE A 73 -0.28 10.07 7.94
C PHE A 73 -1.61 9.36 8.17
N ARG A 74 -1.81 8.81 9.38
CA ARG A 74 -3.05 8.12 9.75
C ARG A 74 -4.26 9.04 9.73
N ARG A 75 -4.07 10.31 10.14
CA ARG A 75 -5.13 11.33 10.17
C ARG A 75 -5.56 11.71 8.74
N ASP A 76 -4.61 11.96 7.86
CA ASP A 76 -4.89 12.35 6.49
C ASP A 76 -5.39 11.19 5.62
N MET A 77 -4.97 9.96 5.93
CA MET A 77 -5.54 8.76 5.31
C MET A 77 -7.04 8.58 5.56
N GLN A 78 -7.63 9.20 6.59
CA GLN A 78 -9.08 9.18 6.80
C GLN A 78 -9.85 9.75 5.60
N LYS A 79 -9.29 10.75 4.91
CA LYS A 79 -9.86 11.35 3.69
C LYS A 79 -9.90 10.37 2.50
N HIS A 80 -9.14 9.27 2.59
CA HIS A 80 -8.98 8.27 1.53
C HIS A 80 -9.59 6.91 1.89
N VAL A 81 -10.35 6.82 2.98
CA VAL A 81 -11.10 5.61 3.37
C VAL A 81 -11.99 5.07 2.24
N PRO A 82 -12.69 5.89 1.42
CA PRO A 82 -13.47 5.38 0.29
C PRO A 82 -12.63 4.53 -0.68
N LEU A 83 -11.40 4.94 -0.97
CA LEU A 83 -10.50 4.20 -1.86
C LEU A 83 -10.05 2.85 -1.27
N VAL A 84 -9.88 2.79 0.06
CA VAL A 84 -9.60 1.52 0.76
C VAL A 84 -10.84 0.62 0.72
N LYS A 85 -12.03 1.18 0.93
CA LYS A 85 -13.30 0.43 0.85
C LYS A 85 -13.56 -0.15 -0.54
N GLU A 86 -13.20 0.55 -1.61
CA GLU A 86 -13.26 0.01 -2.97
C GLU A 86 -12.43 -1.28 -3.13
N ALA A 87 -11.29 -1.39 -2.43
CA ALA A 87 -10.45 -2.58 -2.47
C ALA A 87 -11.11 -3.84 -1.85
N LEU A 88 -12.11 -3.68 -0.97
CA LEU A 88 -12.91 -4.80 -0.43
C LEU A 88 -13.71 -5.52 -1.53
N GLN A 89 -14.03 -4.82 -2.62
CA GLN A 89 -14.78 -5.36 -3.76
C GLN A 89 -13.88 -5.65 -4.96
N PHE A 90 -12.55 -5.61 -4.79
CA PHE A 90 -11.61 -5.86 -5.88
C PHE A 90 -11.73 -7.30 -6.42
N ARG A 91 -11.97 -7.45 -7.73
CA ARG A 91 -12.17 -8.71 -8.47
C ARG A 91 -11.56 -8.62 -9.86
N GLY A 92 -11.39 -9.77 -10.50
CA GLY A 92 -11.00 -9.90 -11.91
C GLY A 92 -11.06 -11.37 -12.35
N PRO A 93 -10.65 -11.67 -13.59
CA PRO A 93 -10.59 -13.03 -14.08
C PRO A 93 -9.61 -13.86 -13.23
N PRO A 94 -9.92 -15.13 -12.93
CA PRO A 94 -9.04 -15.97 -12.13
C PRO A 94 -7.69 -16.17 -12.82
N ASP A 95 -6.61 -16.15 -12.04
CA ASP A 95 -5.28 -16.52 -12.52
C ASP A 95 -5.23 -18.01 -12.89
N PRO A 96 -4.54 -18.39 -13.99
CA PRO A 96 -4.48 -19.80 -14.42
C PRO A 96 -3.90 -20.77 -13.39
N LEU A 97 -3.02 -20.31 -12.49
CA LEU A 97 -2.35 -21.15 -11.50
C LEU A 97 -2.87 -20.92 -10.09
N LYS A 98 -3.19 -19.66 -9.74
CA LYS A 98 -3.55 -19.26 -8.38
C LYS A 98 -5.03 -18.90 -8.21
N GLY A 99 -5.83 -18.99 -9.26
CA GLY A 99 -7.25 -18.68 -9.23
C GLY A 99 -7.51 -17.25 -8.73
N ASP A 100 -8.38 -17.12 -7.73
CA ASP A 100 -8.78 -15.83 -7.16
C ASP A 100 -7.79 -15.28 -6.10
N GLU A 101 -6.69 -15.98 -5.80
CA GLU A 101 -5.79 -15.66 -4.69
C GLU A 101 -5.31 -14.21 -4.70
N TYR A 102 -4.92 -13.70 -5.87
CA TYR A 102 -4.43 -12.35 -6.06
C TYR A 102 -5.45 -11.27 -5.69
N TYR A 103 -6.72 -11.53 -5.99
CA TYR A 103 -7.82 -10.62 -5.66
C TYR A 103 -8.27 -10.82 -4.21
N ARG A 104 -8.29 -12.06 -3.72
CA ARG A 104 -8.61 -12.42 -2.34
C ARG A 104 -7.73 -11.68 -1.35
N ARG A 105 -6.40 -11.72 -1.53
CA ARG A 105 -5.48 -11.03 -0.62
C ARG A 105 -5.63 -9.51 -0.60
N VAL A 106 -6.00 -8.90 -1.72
CA VAL A 106 -6.29 -7.46 -1.77
C VAL A 106 -7.47 -7.14 -0.86
N ARG A 107 -8.56 -7.93 -0.98
CA ARG A 107 -9.73 -7.72 -0.14
C ARG A 107 -9.44 -7.93 1.34
N GLU A 108 -8.70 -8.99 1.66
CA GLU A 108 -8.34 -9.30 3.04
C GLU A 108 -7.45 -8.23 3.65
N ALA A 109 -6.50 -7.69 2.88
CA ALA A 109 -5.65 -6.58 3.31
C ALA A 109 -6.41 -5.25 3.49
N ALA A 110 -7.60 -5.11 2.88
CA ALA A 110 -8.43 -3.91 2.98
C ALA A 110 -9.43 -3.93 4.15
N LYS A 111 -9.55 -5.06 4.87
CA LYS A 111 -10.35 -5.19 6.09
C LYS A 111 -9.61 -4.59 7.29
#